data_AF-A0A5B7B704-F1
#
_entry.id   AF-A0A5B7B704-F1
#
_cell.length_a   1.000
_cell.length_b   1.000
_cell.length_c   1.000
_cell.angle_alpha   90.00
_cell.angle_beta   90.00
_cell.angle_gamma   90.00
#
_symmetry.space_group_name_H-M   'P 1'
#
loop_
_entity.id
_entity.type
_entity.pdbx_description
1 polymer ?
#
loop_
_entity_poly.entity_id
_entity_poly.type
_entity_poly.pdbx_seq_one_letter_code
_entity_poly.pdbx_strand_id
1 'polypeptide(L)'
;MWLCGPVSGIIVQPVVGYYSDRCTSRFGRRRPFIAAGAALISVSVFFIGFAADLGRHLGDPISKKATKPRAITVFIVGFWILDVANNMLQGPCRAFLGDLSGNNQRRTRTANVLFALFTAVGNILGYAASSSSHLHNLFPFTITHACDVYCANLKSCFFLAIALLLTLTTLALTTVREEPFTQPKRGNTGKQGSVPFFGEIFGALKELPKSMRMLLLVTFLNWIGLFPFMLYDTDWMGKEVYGGKIGEGRLYDLGVRAGSLGLMLNAAVLAVTSLAVEFLARGGGKRLWGWMNFFLALCLAMTVVITKMAESNRRFTAADGGGTTPLPPSVGVKASALVLFAVLGIPLSVSRSSSSIDMFRN
;
A
#
# COMPACT_ATOMS: atom_id res chain seq x y z
N MET A 1 -6.55 13.88 -5.66
CA MET A 1 -5.45 12.88 -5.69
C MET A 1 -5.88 11.58 -5.03
N TRP A 2 -6.26 11.60 -3.75
CA TRP A 2 -6.59 10.40 -2.95
C TRP A 2 -7.77 9.54 -3.42
N LEU A 3 -8.63 10.05 -4.31
CA LEU A 3 -9.70 9.26 -4.93
C LEU A 3 -9.19 8.26 -5.98
N CYS A 4 -7.97 8.44 -6.48
CA CYS A 4 -7.43 7.58 -7.54
C CYS A 4 -7.33 6.11 -7.11
N GLY A 5 -6.79 5.84 -5.92
CA GLY A 5 -6.69 4.49 -5.36
C GLY A 5 -8.03 3.75 -5.32
N PRO A 6 -9.06 4.27 -4.63
CA PRO A 6 -10.38 3.62 -4.59
C PRO A 6 -11.04 3.46 -5.96
N VAL A 7 -10.99 4.49 -6.82
CA VAL A 7 -11.61 4.45 -8.16
C VAL A 7 -10.91 3.41 -9.05
N SER A 8 -9.58 3.40 -9.05
CA SER A 8 -8.81 2.41 -9.80
C SER A 8 -9.01 0.99 -9.24
N GLY A 9 -9.12 0.82 -7.92
CA GLY A 9 -9.44 -0.48 -7.32
C GLY A 9 -10.78 -1.05 -7.77
N ILE A 10 -11.82 -0.22 -7.81
CA ILE A 10 -13.18 -0.65 -8.24
C ILE A 10 -13.23 -1.03 -9.72
N ILE A 11 -12.48 -0.35 -10.58
CA ILE A 11 -12.56 -0.53 -12.04
C ILE A 11 -11.48 -1.50 -12.54
N VAL A 12 -10.22 -1.28 -12.17
CA VAL A 12 -9.07 -2.00 -12.73
C VAL A 12 -9.05 -3.44 -12.25
N GLN A 13 -9.30 -3.73 -10.97
CA GLN A 13 -9.21 -5.10 -10.47
C GLN A 13 -10.21 -6.05 -11.14
N PRO A 14 -11.51 -5.71 -11.29
CA PRO A 14 -12.45 -6.59 -11.98
C PRO A 14 -12.17 -6.74 -13.48
N VAL A 15 -11.78 -5.64 -14.14
CA VAL A 15 -11.44 -5.64 -15.58
C VAL A 15 -10.22 -6.53 -15.82
N VAL A 16 -9.13 -6.28 -15.10
CA VAL A 16 -7.88 -7.04 -15.22
C VAL A 16 -8.10 -8.50 -14.81
N GLY A 17 -8.86 -8.78 -13.75
CA GLY A 17 -9.23 -10.13 -13.36
C GLY A 17 -9.91 -10.88 -14.50
N TYR A 18 -10.98 -10.31 -15.06
CA TYR A 18 -11.77 -10.90 -16.14
C TYR A 18 -10.95 -11.19 -17.41
N TYR A 19 -10.13 -10.22 -17.84
CA TYR A 19 -9.31 -10.37 -19.04
C TYR A 19 -8.09 -11.27 -18.81
N SER A 20 -7.49 -11.22 -17.61
CA SER A 20 -6.38 -12.13 -17.28
C SER A 20 -6.84 -13.58 -17.29
N ASP A 21 -8.03 -13.89 -16.75
CA ASP A 21 -8.55 -15.25 -16.70
C ASP A 21 -8.87 -15.85 -18.08
N ARG A 22 -9.02 -15.01 -19.12
CA ARG A 22 -9.30 -15.42 -20.51
C ARG A 22 -8.12 -15.23 -21.46
N CYS A 23 -6.94 -14.91 -20.93
CA CYS A 23 -5.77 -14.65 -21.74
C CYS A 23 -5.19 -15.95 -22.33
N THR A 24 -5.04 -15.98 -23.66
CA THR A 24 -4.49 -17.12 -24.43
C THR A 24 -3.03 -16.89 -24.82
N SER A 25 -2.32 -16.01 -24.13
CA SER A 25 -0.92 -15.68 -24.46
C SER A 25 -0.01 -16.91 -24.29
N ARG A 26 0.99 -17.04 -25.17
CA ARG A 26 2.04 -18.08 -25.07
C ARG A 26 2.85 -18.02 -23.77
N PHE A 27 2.83 -16.85 -23.11
CA PHE A 27 3.54 -16.64 -21.85
C PHE A 27 2.73 -17.08 -20.63
N GLY A 28 1.54 -17.67 -20.82
CA GLY A 28 0.62 -18.03 -19.74
C GLY A 28 -0.54 -17.05 -19.61
N ARG A 29 -1.47 -17.39 -18.72
CA ARG A 29 -2.73 -16.68 -18.53
C ARG A 29 -2.56 -15.37 -17.74
N ARG A 30 -1.86 -15.39 -16.59
CA ARG A 30 -1.74 -14.25 -15.66
C ARG A 30 -0.43 -13.51 -15.81
N ARG A 31 0.63 -14.19 -16.26
CA ARG A 31 1.99 -13.65 -16.44
C ARG A 31 2.07 -12.34 -17.27
N PRO A 32 1.33 -12.16 -18.40
CA PRO A 32 1.40 -10.93 -19.18
C PRO A 32 0.89 -9.69 -18.42
N PHE A 33 -0.17 -9.86 -17.62
CA PHE A 33 -0.75 -8.76 -16.84
C PHE A 33 0.17 -8.34 -15.69
N ILE A 34 0.82 -9.32 -15.06
CA ILE A 34 1.85 -9.07 -14.04
C ILE A 34 3.03 -8.29 -14.65
N ALA A 35 3.55 -8.72 -15.80
CA ALA A 35 4.65 -8.03 -16.48
C ALA A 35 4.27 -6.59 -16.89
N ALA A 36 3.08 -6.40 -17.47
CA ALA A 36 2.59 -5.09 -17.86
C ALA A 36 2.37 -4.17 -16.65
N GLY A 37 1.82 -4.68 -15.54
CA GLY A 37 1.70 -3.93 -14.29
C GLY A 37 3.06 -3.48 -13.75
N ALA A 38 4.05 -4.37 -13.71
CA ALA A 38 5.40 -4.01 -13.25
C ALA A 38 6.09 -2.97 -14.15
N ALA A 39 5.91 -3.06 -15.47
CA ALA A 39 6.41 -2.07 -16.42
C ALA A 39 5.73 -0.70 -16.23
N LEU A 40 4.41 -0.68 -16.06
CA LEU A 40 3.65 0.55 -15.80
C LEU A 40 4.04 1.20 -14.45
N ILE A 41 4.26 0.41 -13.39
CA ILE A 41 4.79 0.94 -12.12
C ILE A 41 6.15 1.60 -12.35
N SER A 42 7.05 0.96 -13.11
CA SER A 42 8.39 1.48 -13.39
C SER A 42 8.33 2.83 -14.11
N VAL A 43 7.47 2.94 -15.12
CA VAL A 43 7.21 4.19 -15.83
C VAL A 43 6.61 5.25 -14.90
N SER A 44 5.60 4.88 -14.11
CA SER A 44 4.92 5.81 -13.19
C SER A 44 5.85 6.40 -12.14
N VAL A 45 6.67 5.55 -11.54
CA VAL A 45 7.64 5.94 -10.52
C VAL A 45 8.71 6.87 -11.12
N PHE A 46 9.11 6.66 -12.38
CA PHE A 46 9.98 7.59 -13.09
C PHE A 46 9.32 8.98 -13.25
N PHE A 47 8.05 9.04 -13.69
CA PHE A 47 7.31 10.31 -13.78
C PHE A 47 7.22 11.03 -12.43
N ILE A 48 6.94 10.30 -11.35
CA ILE A 48 6.85 10.86 -9.99
C ILE A 48 8.22 11.36 -9.51
N GLY A 49 9.28 10.56 -9.67
CA GLY A 49 10.63 10.91 -9.23
C GLY A 49 11.22 12.12 -9.96
N PHE A 50 10.95 12.24 -11.26
CA PHE A 50 11.44 13.34 -12.11
C PHE A 50 10.41 14.44 -12.34
N ALA A 51 9.33 14.50 -11.56
CA ALA A 51 8.26 15.49 -11.75
C ALA A 51 8.79 16.93 -11.69
N ALA A 52 9.71 17.23 -10.78
CA ALA A 52 10.31 18.55 -10.65
C ALA A 52 11.21 18.93 -11.85
N ASP A 53 11.99 17.97 -12.37
CA ASP A 53 12.85 18.20 -13.54
C ASP A 53 12.03 18.35 -14.82
N LEU A 54 11.04 17.47 -15.02
CA LEU A 54 10.16 17.53 -16.18
C LEU A 54 9.31 18.80 -16.14
N GLY A 55 8.81 19.21 -14.99
CA GLY A 55 8.12 20.49 -14.82
C GLY A 55 8.99 21.69 -15.22
N ARG A 56 10.28 21.68 -14.84
CA ARG A 56 11.24 22.71 -15.26
C ARG A 56 11.50 22.68 -16.77
N HIS A 57 11.67 21.51 -17.37
CA HIS A 57 11.81 21.39 -18.84
C HIS A 57 10.57 21.87 -19.58
N LEU A 58 9.40 21.66 -18.99
CA LEU A 58 8.14 22.19 -19.50
C LEU A 58 7.97 23.69 -19.22
N GLY A 59 8.85 24.31 -18.42
CA GLY A 59 8.98 25.75 -18.20
C GLY A 59 8.51 26.28 -16.84
N ASP A 60 8.48 25.43 -15.80
CA ASP A 60 8.24 25.89 -14.42
C ASP A 60 9.42 26.73 -13.88
N PRO A 61 9.13 27.75 -13.04
CA PRO A 61 10.16 28.59 -12.43
C PRO A 61 11.00 27.83 -11.39
N ILE A 62 12.28 28.21 -11.27
CA ILE A 62 13.24 27.61 -10.32
C ILE A 62 12.99 28.09 -8.88
N SER A 63 12.32 29.23 -8.70
CA SER A 63 12.08 29.83 -7.39
C SER A 63 11.31 28.89 -6.46
N LYS A 64 11.84 28.70 -5.24
CA LYS A 64 11.21 27.86 -4.20
C LYS A 64 9.84 28.37 -3.73
N LYS A 65 9.54 29.66 -3.94
CA LYS A 65 8.28 30.31 -3.54
C LYS A 65 7.24 30.36 -4.66
N ALA A 66 7.62 30.03 -5.90
CA ALA A 66 6.71 30.06 -7.03
C ALA A 66 5.95 28.74 -7.17
N THR A 67 4.67 28.81 -7.53
CA THR A 67 3.87 27.64 -7.87
C THR A 67 4.45 26.94 -9.10
N LYS A 68 4.56 25.61 -9.06
CA LYS A 68 5.10 24.77 -10.14
C LYS A 68 4.01 23.91 -10.77
N PRO A 69 3.08 24.50 -11.56
CA PRO A 69 1.89 23.80 -12.03
C PRO A 69 2.20 22.63 -12.97
N ARG A 70 3.29 22.72 -13.75
CA ARG A 70 3.64 21.66 -14.72
C ARG A 70 4.22 20.45 -13.99
N ALA A 71 5.08 20.66 -13.00
CA ALA A 71 5.59 19.60 -12.12
C ALA A 71 4.45 18.91 -11.36
N ILE A 72 3.47 19.68 -10.85
CA ILE A 72 2.28 19.13 -10.18
C ILE A 72 1.46 18.27 -11.15
N THR A 73 1.24 18.74 -12.38
CA THR A 73 0.52 17.96 -13.40
C THR A 73 1.22 16.64 -13.72
N VAL A 74 2.55 16.67 -13.93
CA VAL A 74 3.37 15.47 -14.17
C VAL A 74 3.25 14.50 -12.99
N PHE A 75 3.35 15.01 -11.77
CA PHE A 75 3.20 14.20 -10.56
C PHE A 75 1.81 13.55 -10.48
N ILE A 76 0.74 14.30 -10.75
CA ILE A 76 -0.64 13.78 -10.73
C ILE A 76 -0.80 12.66 -11.76
N VAL A 77 -0.33 12.87 -13.00
CA VAL A 77 -0.40 11.85 -14.05
C VAL A 77 0.37 10.59 -13.63
N GLY A 78 1.62 10.75 -13.15
CA GLY A 78 2.42 9.63 -12.66
C GLY A 78 1.76 8.88 -11.50
N PHE A 79 1.17 9.62 -10.55
CA PHE A 79 0.44 9.05 -9.40
C PHE A 79 -0.79 8.24 -9.85
N TRP A 80 -1.55 8.72 -10.83
CA TRP A 80 -2.69 7.98 -11.37
C TRP A 80 -2.29 6.70 -12.08
N ILE A 81 -1.23 6.74 -12.89
CA ILE A 81 -0.73 5.55 -13.56
C ILE A 81 -0.21 4.56 -12.51
N LEU A 82 0.45 5.03 -11.44
CA LEU A 82 0.93 4.19 -10.35
C LEU A 82 -0.22 3.43 -9.66
N ASP A 83 -1.31 4.11 -9.33
CA ASP A 83 -2.48 3.49 -8.70
C ASP A 83 -3.15 2.44 -9.60
N VAL A 84 -3.32 2.75 -10.88
CA VAL A 84 -3.83 1.78 -11.88
C VAL A 84 -2.89 0.58 -12.00
N ALA A 85 -1.59 0.82 -12.11
CA ALA A 85 -0.59 -0.23 -12.27
C ALA A 85 -0.47 -1.12 -11.02
N ASN A 86 -0.57 -0.55 -9.82
CA ASN A 86 -0.60 -1.29 -8.57
C ASN A 86 -1.81 -2.21 -8.49
N ASN A 87 -3.01 -1.70 -8.83
CA ASN A 87 -4.22 -2.52 -8.86
C ASN A 87 -4.17 -3.63 -9.93
N MET A 88 -3.57 -3.32 -11.09
CA MET A 88 -3.34 -4.29 -12.17
C MET A 88 -2.31 -5.37 -11.79
N LEU A 89 -1.29 -5.05 -10.98
CA LEU A 89 -0.28 -6.01 -10.55
C LEU A 89 -0.78 -6.89 -9.40
N GLN A 90 -1.36 -6.29 -8.37
CA GLN A 90 -1.70 -6.99 -7.12
C GLN A 90 -2.77 -8.07 -7.31
N GLY A 91 -3.81 -7.80 -8.11
CA GLY A 91 -4.91 -8.75 -8.34
C GLY A 91 -4.43 -10.07 -8.96
N PRO A 92 -3.85 -10.04 -10.18
CA PRO A 92 -3.26 -11.21 -10.84
C PRO A 92 -2.17 -11.90 -10.02
N CYS A 93 -1.28 -11.16 -9.34
CA CYS A 93 -0.26 -11.78 -8.48
C CYS A 93 -0.88 -12.63 -7.36
N ARG A 94 -1.90 -12.10 -6.69
CA ARG A 94 -2.59 -12.81 -5.60
C ARG A 94 -3.36 -14.01 -6.12
N ALA A 95 -4.02 -13.86 -7.26
CA ALA A 95 -4.74 -14.94 -7.89
C ALA A 95 -3.76 -16.05 -8.35
N PHE A 96 -2.64 -15.67 -8.98
CA PHE A 96 -1.59 -16.58 -9.44
C PHE A 96 -1.00 -17.40 -8.28
N LEU A 97 -0.80 -16.79 -7.11
CA LEU A 97 -0.37 -17.48 -5.91
C LEU A 97 -1.39 -18.55 -5.44
N GLY A 98 -2.68 -18.26 -5.58
CA GLY A 98 -3.76 -19.21 -5.33
C GLY A 98 -3.72 -20.39 -6.32
N ASP A 99 -3.54 -20.12 -7.61
CA ASP A 99 -3.45 -21.16 -8.64
C ASP A 99 -2.28 -22.13 -8.38
N LEU A 100 -1.11 -21.60 -7.98
CA LEU A 100 0.07 -22.42 -7.65
C LEU A 100 -0.12 -23.32 -6.42
N SER A 101 -0.99 -22.91 -5.51
CA SER A 101 -1.33 -23.70 -4.32
C SER A 101 -2.25 -24.87 -4.65
N GLY A 102 -2.90 -24.83 -5.81
CA GLY A 102 -3.88 -25.81 -6.26
C GLY A 102 -5.05 -25.96 -5.28
N ASN A 103 -5.66 -27.15 -5.24
CA ASN A 103 -6.75 -27.45 -4.32
C ASN A 103 -6.28 -27.83 -2.90
N ASN A 104 -5.01 -27.62 -2.57
CA ASN A 104 -4.48 -27.98 -1.25
C ASN A 104 -4.61 -26.81 -0.27
N GLN A 105 -5.61 -26.91 0.60
CA GLN A 105 -5.94 -25.89 1.61
C GLN A 105 -4.74 -25.46 2.46
N ARG A 106 -3.84 -26.40 2.79
CA ARG A 106 -2.64 -26.11 3.57
C ARG A 106 -1.66 -25.24 2.78
N ARG A 107 -1.46 -25.52 1.49
CA ARG A 107 -0.57 -24.72 0.62
C ARG A 107 -1.12 -23.31 0.41
N THR A 108 -2.42 -23.18 0.17
CA THR A 108 -3.07 -21.85 0.01
C THR A 108 -2.92 -21.00 1.27
N ARG A 109 -3.06 -21.61 2.45
CA ARG A 109 -2.83 -20.91 3.72
C ARG A 109 -1.39 -20.45 3.86
N THR A 110 -0.41 -21.33 3.65
CA THR A 110 1.01 -21.01 3.73
C THR A 110 1.38 -19.91 2.71
N ALA A 111 0.83 -19.97 1.50
CA ALA A 111 1.08 -18.97 0.48
C ALA A 111 0.58 -17.58 0.90
N ASN A 112 -0.62 -17.47 1.48
CA ASN A 112 -1.12 -16.19 2.02
C ASN A 112 -0.28 -15.67 3.19
N VAL A 113 0.22 -16.54 4.07
CA VAL A 113 1.13 -16.17 5.16
C VAL A 113 2.43 -15.59 4.59
N LEU A 114 3.02 -16.25 3.60
CA LEU A 114 4.23 -15.76 2.92
C LEU A 114 3.96 -14.42 2.20
N PHE A 115 2.81 -14.27 1.55
CA PHE A 115 2.43 -13.00 0.92
C PHE A 115 2.36 -11.85 1.94
N ALA A 116 1.72 -12.09 3.09
CA ALA A 116 1.66 -11.11 4.17
C ALA A 116 3.05 -10.79 4.75
N LEU A 117 3.90 -11.81 4.91
CA LEU A 117 5.29 -11.65 5.37
C LEU A 117 6.11 -10.80 4.40
N PHE A 118 6.11 -11.11 3.10
CA PHE A 118 6.87 -10.34 2.11
C PHE A 118 6.32 -8.92 1.92
N THR A 119 5.02 -8.71 2.10
CA THR A 119 4.43 -7.36 2.19
C THR A 119 5.03 -6.59 3.37
N ALA A 120 5.18 -7.23 4.52
CA ALA A 120 5.78 -6.64 5.71
C ALA A 120 7.26 -6.27 5.48
N VAL A 121 8.03 -7.17 4.88
CA VAL A 121 9.44 -6.93 4.51
C VAL A 121 9.55 -5.75 3.55
N GLY A 122 8.72 -5.68 2.52
CA GLY A 122 8.67 -4.56 1.59
C GLY A 122 8.39 -3.23 2.29
N ASN A 123 7.43 -3.21 3.22
CA ASN A 123 7.13 -2.01 4.02
C ASN A 123 8.32 -1.58 4.89
N ILE A 124 8.97 -2.52 5.59
CA ILE A 124 10.17 -2.22 6.41
C ILE A 124 11.26 -1.60 5.54
N LEU A 125 11.57 -2.22 4.39
CA LEU A 125 12.59 -1.71 3.48
C LEU A 125 12.23 -0.33 2.93
N GLY A 126 10.96 -0.10 2.56
CA GLY A 126 10.47 1.18 2.07
C GLY A 126 10.59 2.30 3.11
N TYR A 127 10.14 2.06 4.34
CA TYR A 127 10.25 3.04 5.42
C TYR A 127 11.70 3.27 5.85
N ALA A 128 12.53 2.22 5.88
CA ALA A 128 13.97 2.35 6.17
C ALA A 128 14.70 3.17 5.10
N ALA A 129 14.42 2.92 3.82
CA ALA A 129 14.98 3.66 2.70
C ALA A 129 14.53 5.13 2.72
N SER A 130 13.26 5.39 3.05
CA SER A 130 12.73 6.75 3.21
C SER A 130 13.36 7.51 4.38
N SER A 131 13.64 6.83 5.50
CA SER A 131 14.28 7.45 6.68
C SER A 131 15.78 7.72 6.50
N SER A 132 16.44 7.04 5.57
CA SER A 132 17.88 7.15 5.36
C SER A 132 18.22 8.40 4.55
N SER A 133 19.04 9.30 5.08
CA SER A 133 19.35 10.61 4.44
C SER A 133 20.48 10.57 3.40
N HIS A 134 21.11 9.42 3.17
CA HIS A 134 22.36 9.32 2.39
C HIS A 134 22.26 8.39 1.18
N LEU A 135 21.05 7.93 0.81
CA LEU A 135 20.85 7.08 -0.37
C LEU A 135 21.20 7.81 -1.68
N HIS A 136 21.14 9.13 -1.71
CA HIS A 136 21.54 9.93 -2.87
C HIS A 136 23.02 9.77 -3.24
N ASN A 137 23.89 9.35 -2.31
CA ASN A 137 25.32 9.11 -2.59
C ASN A 137 25.56 7.91 -3.53
N LEU A 138 24.64 6.93 -3.55
CA LEU A 138 24.74 5.78 -4.45
C LEU A 138 24.48 6.16 -5.91
N PHE A 139 23.71 7.23 -6.13
CA PHE A 139 23.33 7.73 -7.45
C PHE A 139 23.51 9.24 -7.52
N PRO A 140 24.76 9.75 -7.59
CA PRO A 140 25.04 11.18 -7.54
C PRO A 140 24.39 11.99 -8.67
N PHE A 141 24.05 11.34 -9.80
CA PHE A 141 23.31 11.95 -10.91
C PHE A 141 21.87 12.38 -10.56
N THR A 142 21.35 11.97 -9.41
CA THR A 142 19.98 12.31 -8.97
C THR A 142 19.86 13.74 -8.45
N ILE A 143 20.98 14.37 -8.07
CA ILE A 143 21.02 15.77 -7.64
C ILE A 143 20.97 16.65 -8.89
N THR A 144 19.93 17.48 -8.98
CA THR A 144 19.75 18.42 -10.09
C THR A 144 19.47 19.82 -9.56
N HIS A 145 19.66 20.83 -10.38
CA HIS A 145 19.43 22.23 -9.99
C HIS A 145 17.95 22.53 -9.60
N ALA A 146 17.02 21.63 -9.91
CA ALA A 146 15.60 21.74 -9.58
C ALA A 146 15.17 20.91 -8.36
N CYS A 147 16.05 20.03 -7.86
CA CYS A 147 15.75 18.96 -6.91
C CYS A 147 16.76 19.02 -5.77
N ASP A 148 16.29 19.25 -4.55
CA ASP A 148 17.14 19.30 -3.37
C ASP A 148 17.58 17.89 -2.93
N VAL A 149 18.37 17.82 -1.85
CA VAL A 149 18.89 16.56 -1.30
C VAL A 149 17.77 15.58 -0.94
N TYR A 150 16.62 16.06 -0.46
CA TYR A 150 15.47 15.23 -0.13
C TYR A 150 14.84 14.61 -1.38
N CYS A 151 14.63 15.43 -2.41
CA CYS A 151 14.15 14.98 -3.70
C CYS A 151 15.13 13.99 -4.38
N ALA A 152 16.43 14.25 -4.30
CA ALA A 152 17.46 13.35 -4.83
C ALA A 152 17.46 11.99 -4.10
N ASN A 153 17.31 12.01 -2.78
CA ASN A 153 17.21 10.80 -1.97
C ASN A 153 15.97 9.96 -2.33
N LEU A 154 14.84 10.63 -2.59
CA LEU A 154 13.60 9.98 -3.04
C LEU A 154 13.78 9.32 -4.43
N LYS A 155 14.42 10.02 -5.38
CA LYS A 155 14.76 9.45 -6.70
C LYS A 155 15.64 8.20 -6.58
N SER A 156 16.68 8.24 -5.73
CA SER A 156 17.53 7.07 -5.48
C SER A 156 16.75 5.89 -4.94
N CYS A 157 15.83 6.12 -4.00
CA CYS A 157 14.94 5.09 -3.48
C CYS A 157 14.07 4.46 -4.58
N PHE A 158 13.54 5.30 -5.48
CA PHE A 158 12.74 4.84 -6.62
C PHE A 158 13.53 4.01 -7.62
N PHE A 159 14.79 4.35 -7.92
CA PHE A 159 15.64 3.52 -8.77
C PHE A 159 15.89 2.14 -8.18
N LEU A 160 16.19 2.06 -6.88
CA LEU A 160 16.34 0.78 -6.19
C LEU A 160 15.03 -0.03 -6.21
N ALA A 161 13.89 0.64 -5.98
CA ALA A 161 12.58 -0.01 -6.01
C ALA A 161 12.23 -0.55 -7.40
N ILE A 162 12.50 0.19 -8.47
CA ILE A 162 12.29 -0.27 -9.86
C ILE A 162 13.20 -1.44 -10.17
N ALA A 163 14.49 -1.35 -9.84
CA ALA A 163 15.44 -2.44 -10.06
C ALA A 163 15.00 -3.73 -9.34
N LEU A 164 14.59 -3.60 -8.07
CA LEU A 164 14.09 -4.73 -7.29
C LEU A 164 12.78 -5.29 -7.88
N LEU A 165 11.84 -4.42 -8.27
CA LEU A 165 10.57 -4.84 -8.86
C LEU A 165 10.77 -5.61 -10.16
N LEU A 166 11.59 -5.08 -11.08
CA LEU A 166 11.83 -5.70 -12.39
C LEU A 166 12.61 -7.00 -12.25
N THR A 167 13.63 -7.05 -11.37
CA THR A 167 14.40 -8.28 -11.13
C THR A 167 13.54 -9.37 -10.51
N LEU A 168 12.78 -9.08 -9.45
CA LEU A 168 11.89 -10.04 -8.80
C LEU A 168 10.76 -10.49 -9.71
N THR A 169 10.17 -9.57 -10.47
CA THR A 169 9.10 -9.92 -11.43
C THR A 169 9.65 -10.79 -12.54
N THR A 170 10.82 -10.45 -13.10
CA THR A 170 11.45 -11.26 -14.14
C THR A 170 11.81 -12.66 -13.61
N LEU A 171 12.39 -12.74 -12.42
CA LEU A 171 12.69 -14.01 -11.76
C LEU A 171 11.42 -14.83 -11.52
N ALA A 172 10.38 -14.25 -10.94
CA ALA A 172 9.13 -14.94 -10.66
C ALA A 172 8.45 -15.43 -11.94
N LEU A 173 8.38 -14.58 -12.96
CA LEU A 173 7.77 -14.94 -14.23
C LEU A 173 8.61 -15.97 -15.00
N THR A 174 9.94 -16.00 -14.89
CA THR A 174 10.76 -17.00 -15.62
C THR A 174 10.86 -18.34 -14.90
N THR A 175 10.88 -18.34 -13.58
CA THR A 175 10.98 -19.56 -12.75
C THR A 175 9.66 -20.31 -12.67
N VAL A 176 8.55 -19.59 -12.56
CA VAL A 176 7.23 -20.19 -12.43
C VAL A 176 6.59 -20.35 -13.81
N ARG A 177 6.44 -21.62 -14.23
CA ARG A 177 5.72 -21.95 -15.45
C ARG A 177 4.22 -21.90 -15.18
N GLU A 178 3.49 -21.24 -16.08
CA GLU A 178 2.04 -21.19 -16.09
C GLU A 178 1.57 -21.80 -17.41
N GLU A 179 0.61 -22.74 -17.34
CA GLU A 179 0.02 -23.31 -18.55
C GLU A 179 -0.93 -22.28 -19.21
N PRO A 180 -0.88 -22.11 -20.55
CA PRO A 180 -1.80 -21.24 -21.25
C PRO A 180 -3.26 -21.67 -21.08
N PHE A 181 -4.18 -20.70 -20.96
CA PHE A 181 -5.60 -21.00 -20.98
C PHE A 181 -5.99 -21.56 -22.35
N THR A 182 -6.37 -22.83 -22.40
CA THR A 182 -6.96 -23.43 -23.60
C THR A 182 -8.46 -23.24 -23.52
N GLN A 183 -9.04 -22.47 -24.46
CA GLN A 183 -10.49 -22.33 -24.49
C GLN A 183 -11.14 -23.70 -24.68
N PRO A 184 -12.18 -24.06 -23.90
CA PRO A 184 -12.96 -25.25 -24.18
C PRO A 184 -13.53 -25.12 -25.60
N LYS A 185 -13.30 -26.13 -26.45
CA LYS A 185 -13.88 -26.18 -27.80
C LYS A 185 -15.39 -25.99 -27.67
N ARG A 186 -15.89 -24.86 -28.16
CA ARG A 186 -17.31 -24.53 -28.12
C ARG A 186 -18.04 -25.55 -29.01
N GLY A 187 -18.63 -26.57 -28.38
CA GLY A 187 -19.58 -27.45 -29.04
C GLY A 187 -20.70 -26.61 -29.63
N ASN A 188 -21.05 -26.90 -30.87
CA ASN A 188 -21.94 -26.14 -31.76
C ASN A 188 -23.38 -25.99 -31.21
N THR A 189 -23.55 -25.22 -30.14
CA THR A 189 -24.86 -24.89 -29.55
C THR A 189 -25.03 -23.38 -29.60
N GLY A 190 -26.23 -22.98 -30.02
CA GLY A 190 -26.54 -21.72 -30.67
C GLY A 190 -26.16 -20.45 -29.91
N LYS A 191 -26.14 -19.35 -30.69
CA LYS A 191 -25.92 -17.94 -30.33
C LYS A 191 -26.40 -17.58 -28.91
N GLN A 192 -25.59 -17.87 -27.91
CA GLN A 192 -25.73 -17.28 -26.59
C GLN A 192 -25.15 -15.88 -26.70
N GLY A 193 -26.03 -14.87 -26.74
CA GLY A 193 -25.64 -13.46 -26.84
C GLY A 193 -24.53 -13.17 -25.84
N SER A 194 -23.41 -12.64 -26.34
CA SER A 194 -22.27 -12.30 -25.50
C SER A 194 -22.75 -11.29 -24.46
N VAL A 195 -22.93 -11.75 -23.23
CA VAL A 195 -23.31 -10.86 -22.14
C VAL A 195 -22.15 -9.86 -22.00
N PRO A 196 -22.39 -8.53 -22.01
CA PRO A 196 -21.31 -7.57 -21.85
C PRO A 196 -20.62 -7.81 -20.49
N PHE A 197 -19.32 -7.52 -20.41
CA PHE A 197 -18.47 -7.67 -19.20
C PHE A 197 -19.18 -7.25 -17.90
N PHE A 198 -19.82 -6.08 -17.89
CA PHE A 198 -20.54 -5.59 -16.73
C PHE A 198 -21.76 -6.45 -16.38
N GLY A 199 -22.49 -6.98 -17.38
CA GLY A 199 -23.61 -7.89 -17.17
C GLY A 199 -23.19 -9.20 -16.50
N GLU A 200 -22.04 -9.78 -16.88
CA GLU A 200 -21.49 -10.96 -16.21
C GLU A 200 -21.09 -10.66 -14.75
N ILE A 201 -20.44 -9.52 -14.49
CA ILE A 201 -20.07 -9.10 -13.13
C ILE A 201 -21.31 -8.88 -12.25
N PHE A 202 -22.30 -8.15 -12.75
CA PHE A 202 -23.53 -7.91 -11.98
C PHE A 202 -24.31 -9.20 -11.73
N GLY A 203 -24.29 -10.15 -12.68
CA GLY A 203 -24.81 -11.50 -12.49
C GLY A 203 -24.08 -12.22 -11.35
N ALA A 204 -22.75 -12.26 -11.41
CA ALA A 204 -21.92 -12.91 -10.39
C ALA A 204 -22.13 -12.31 -8.99
N LEU A 205 -22.24 -10.98 -8.87
CA LEU A 205 -22.52 -10.31 -7.60
C LEU A 205 -23.88 -10.70 -7.02
N LYS A 206 -24.90 -10.90 -7.86
CA LYS A 206 -26.23 -11.37 -7.44
C LYS A 206 -26.23 -12.83 -7.02
N GLU A 207 -25.35 -13.66 -7.57
CA GLU A 207 -25.24 -15.08 -7.22
C GLU A 207 -24.42 -15.35 -5.95
N LEU A 208 -23.76 -14.31 -5.39
CA LEU A 208 -22.93 -14.48 -4.19
C LEU A 208 -23.74 -14.99 -2.99
N PRO A 209 -23.22 -15.99 -2.23
CA PRO A 209 -23.85 -16.49 -1.02
C PRO A 209 -23.89 -15.41 0.07
N LYS A 210 -24.86 -15.53 1.00
CA LYS A 210 -25.09 -14.55 2.08
C LYS A 210 -23.82 -14.26 2.91
N SER A 211 -23.02 -15.30 3.18
CA SER A 211 -21.74 -15.17 3.92
C SER A 211 -20.73 -14.27 3.21
N MET A 212 -20.62 -14.39 1.89
CA MET A 212 -19.70 -13.57 1.09
C MET A 212 -20.17 -12.12 0.99
N ARG A 213 -21.48 -11.88 0.86
CA ARG A 213 -22.04 -10.51 0.87
C ARG A 213 -21.78 -9.81 2.20
N MET A 214 -21.96 -10.52 3.32
CA MET A 214 -21.66 -9.99 4.65
C MET A 214 -20.16 -9.67 4.79
N LEU A 215 -19.28 -10.56 4.32
CA LEU A 215 -17.83 -10.33 4.34
C LEU A 215 -17.43 -9.09 3.51
N LEU A 216 -18.01 -8.92 2.32
CA LEU A 216 -17.77 -7.75 1.48
C LEU A 216 -18.20 -6.46 2.17
N LEU A 217 -19.38 -6.44 2.79
CA LEU A 217 -19.89 -5.27 3.51
C LEU A 217 -18.99 -4.90 4.70
N VAL A 218 -18.63 -5.87 5.53
CA VAL A 218 -17.75 -5.61 6.69
C VAL A 218 -16.36 -5.16 6.23
N THR A 219 -15.83 -5.77 5.15
CA THR A 219 -14.55 -5.36 4.57
C THR A 219 -14.63 -3.93 4.06
N PHE A 220 -15.70 -3.55 3.36
CA PHE A 220 -15.94 -2.19 2.89
C PHE A 220 -15.95 -1.18 4.04
N LEU A 221 -16.72 -1.45 5.11
CA LEU A 221 -16.77 -0.60 6.30
C LEU A 221 -15.41 -0.50 7.00
N ASN A 222 -14.68 -1.61 7.09
CA ASN A 222 -13.34 -1.63 7.69
C ASN A 222 -12.36 -0.75 6.89
N TRP A 223 -12.39 -0.82 5.56
CA TRP A 223 -11.56 0.03 4.71
C TRP A 223 -11.91 1.51 4.81
N ILE A 224 -13.18 1.88 5.04
CA ILE A 224 -13.56 3.28 5.30
C ILE A 224 -12.86 3.81 6.56
N GLY A 225 -12.79 3.01 7.63
CA GLY A 225 -12.11 3.41 8.86
C GLY A 225 -10.59 3.42 8.74
N LEU A 226 -10.02 2.43 8.05
CA LEU A 226 -8.57 2.27 7.93
C LEU A 226 -7.93 3.23 6.92
N PHE A 227 -8.64 3.62 5.87
CA PHE A 227 -8.08 4.40 4.78
C PHE A 227 -7.56 5.79 5.21
N PRO A 228 -8.32 6.61 5.98
CA PRO A 228 -7.79 7.88 6.48
C PRO A 228 -6.56 7.69 7.36
N PHE A 229 -6.55 6.66 8.22
CA PHE A 229 -5.41 6.37 9.07
C PHE A 229 -4.15 6.07 8.23
N MET A 230 -4.26 5.22 7.21
CA MET A 230 -3.13 4.87 6.33
C MET A 230 -2.59 6.06 5.53
N LEU A 231 -3.40 7.10 5.28
CA LEU A 231 -2.97 8.27 4.52
C LEU A 231 -2.39 9.38 5.40
N TYR A 232 -2.87 9.50 6.63
CA TYR A 232 -2.59 10.63 7.50
C TYR A 232 -1.88 10.26 8.79
N ASP A 233 -1.47 9.01 9.01
CA ASP A 233 -0.77 8.56 10.21
C ASP A 233 0.54 9.34 10.51
N THR A 234 1.39 9.51 9.51
CA THR A 234 2.66 10.24 9.62
C THR A 234 2.45 11.74 9.73
N ASP A 235 1.44 12.29 9.05
CA ASP A 235 1.02 13.68 9.18
C ASP A 235 0.44 13.96 10.57
N TRP A 236 -0.36 13.04 11.11
CA TRP A 236 -0.86 13.05 12.48
C TRP A 236 0.28 13.02 13.50
N MET A 237 1.30 12.17 13.29
CA MET A 237 2.49 12.17 14.15
C MET A 237 3.26 13.50 14.08
N GLY A 238 3.37 14.11 12.90
CA GLY A 238 4.01 15.41 12.68
C GLY A 238 3.28 16.58 13.33
N LYS A 239 1.97 16.69 13.10
CA LYS A 239 1.14 17.82 13.52
C LYS A 239 0.59 17.66 14.93
N GLU A 240 -0.08 16.54 15.19
CA GLU A 240 -0.83 16.36 16.43
C GLU A 240 0.07 15.92 17.59
N VAL A 241 0.93 14.93 17.36
CA VAL A 241 1.81 14.41 18.41
C VAL A 241 2.99 15.34 18.66
N TYR A 242 3.65 15.80 17.60
CA TYR A 242 4.83 16.65 17.70
C TYR A 242 4.51 18.16 17.72
N GLY A 243 3.30 18.59 17.34
CA GLY A 243 2.97 20.02 17.29
C GLY A 243 3.66 20.79 16.16
N GLY A 244 4.19 20.09 15.15
CA GLY A 244 4.91 20.70 14.04
C GLY A 244 3.98 21.31 12.99
N LYS A 245 4.46 22.35 12.30
CA LYS A 245 3.79 22.97 11.16
C LYS A 245 4.54 22.67 9.86
N ILE A 246 3.80 22.45 8.77
CA ILE A 246 4.39 22.14 7.46
C ILE A 246 5.18 23.36 6.97
N GLY A 247 6.45 23.15 6.62
CA GLY A 247 7.31 24.21 6.09
C GLY A 247 7.88 25.16 7.16
N GLU A 248 7.59 24.93 8.44
CA GLU A 248 8.07 25.74 9.56
C GLU A 248 8.82 24.89 10.60
N GLY A 249 10.07 25.27 10.86
CA GLY A 249 10.91 24.61 11.85
C GLY A 249 11.21 23.14 11.53
N ARG A 250 11.74 22.41 12.52
CA ARG A 250 12.17 21.00 12.36
C ARG A 250 11.23 19.99 13.01
N LEU A 251 10.23 20.44 13.77
CA LEU A 251 9.38 19.53 14.56
C LEU A 251 8.47 18.66 13.70
N TYR A 252 7.89 19.22 12.63
CA TYR A 252 7.06 18.46 11.71
C TYR A 252 7.87 17.32 11.08
N ASP A 253 9.05 17.63 10.55
CA ASP A 253 9.94 16.63 9.93
C ASP A 253 10.40 15.56 10.95
N LEU A 254 10.68 15.95 12.19
CA LEU A 254 11.01 15.01 13.26
C LEU A 254 9.84 14.09 13.60
N GLY A 255 8.62 14.62 13.63
CA GLY A 255 7.40 13.84 13.87
C GLY A 255 7.09 12.90 12.71
N VAL A 256 7.23 13.35 11.46
CA VAL A 256 7.09 12.49 10.27
C VAL A 256 8.10 11.34 10.31
N ARG A 257 9.37 11.61 10.62
CA ARG A 257 10.41 10.56 10.77
C ARG A 257 10.07 9.59 11.90
N ALA A 258 9.57 10.08 13.03
CA ALA A 258 9.10 9.23 14.13
C ALA A 258 7.87 8.40 13.74
N GLY A 259 6.97 8.94 12.91
CA GLY A 259 5.84 8.22 12.33
C GLY A 259 6.31 7.09 11.42
N SER A 260 7.27 7.35 10.52
CA SER A 260 7.90 6.32 9.68
C SER A 260 8.54 5.20 10.52
N LEU A 261 9.23 5.55 11.61
CA LEU A 261 9.74 4.56 12.56
C LEU A 261 8.61 3.74 13.20
N GLY A 262 7.51 4.37 13.59
CA GLY A 262 6.32 3.69 14.07
C GLY A 262 5.75 2.70 13.05
N LEU A 263 5.68 3.08 11.78
CA LEU A 263 5.22 2.20 10.70
C LEU A 263 6.22 1.07 10.40
N MET A 264 7.52 1.27 10.62
CA MET A 264 8.50 0.17 10.60
C MET A 264 8.21 -0.84 11.71
N LEU A 265 7.91 -0.37 12.93
CA LEU A 265 7.52 -1.25 14.04
C LEU A 265 6.19 -1.96 13.74
N ASN A 266 5.22 -1.26 13.16
CA ASN A 266 3.96 -1.85 12.69
C ASN A 266 4.23 -3.02 11.73
N ALA A 267 5.09 -2.80 10.73
CA ALA A 267 5.45 -3.81 9.75
C ALA A 267 6.23 -4.98 10.38
N ALA A 268 7.11 -4.73 11.34
CA ALA A 268 7.82 -5.79 12.08
C ALA A 268 6.85 -6.66 12.90
N VAL A 269 5.92 -6.05 13.64
CA VAL A 269 4.90 -6.78 14.39
C VAL A 269 3.97 -7.54 13.43
N LEU A 270 3.61 -6.94 12.29
CA LEU A 270 2.82 -7.61 11.26
C LEU A 270 3.52 -8.86 10.73
N ALA A 271 4.83 -8.78 10.47
CA ALA A 271 5.64 -9.90 10.00
C ALA A 271 5.69 -11.06 11.02
N VAL A 272 5.90 -10.73 12.30
CA VAL A 272 5.93 -11.73 13.37
C VAL A 272 4.54 -12.35 13.56
N THR A 273 3.50 -11.52 13.56
CA THR A 273 2.13 -11.97 13.78
C THR A 273 1.64 -12.81 12.59
N SER A 274 2.02 -12.50 11.35
CA SER A 274 1.60 -13.28 10.17
C SER A 274 2.04 -14.74 10.25
N LEU A 275 3.23 -15.02 10.79
CA LEU A 275 3.72 -16.36 11.07
C LEU A 275 2.90 -17.06 12.19
N ALA A 276 2.46 -16.29 13.18
CA ALA A 276 1.64 -16.79 14.29
C ALA A 276 0.14 -16.96 13.95
N VAL A 277 -0.36 -16.35 12.85
CA VAL A 277 -1.78 -16.44 12.44
C VAL A 277 -2.23 -17.89 12.31
N GLU A 278 -1.35 -18.80 11.89
CA GLU A 278 -1.73 -20.20 11.74
C GLU A 278 -2.13 -20.85 13.08
N PHE A 279 -1.36 -20.55 14.12
CA PHE A 279 -1.60 -21.00 15.48
C PHE A 279 -2.83 -20.33 16.09
N LEU A 280 -2.94 -19.01 15.96
CA LEU A 280 -4.05 -18.22 16.50
C LEU A 280 -5.40 -18.63 15.90
N ALA A 281 -5.44 -18.94 14.61
CA ALA A 281 -6.68 -19.33 13.95
C ALA A 281 -7.13 -20.78 14.25
N ARG A 282 -6.34 -21.59 14.97
CA ARG A 282 -6.79 -22.91 15.46
C ARG A 282 -7.98 -22.80 16.42
N GLY A 283 -8.11 -21.67 17.13
CA GLY A 283 -9.25 -21.37 18.01
C GLY A 283 -10.53 -20.91 17.29
N GLY A 284 -10.53 -20.89 15.94
CA GLY A 284 -11.66 -20.49 15.10
C GLY A 284 -11.42 -19.17 14.37
N GLY A 285 -11.13 -19.27 13.07
CA GLY A 285 -10.75 -18.11 12.24
C GLY A 285 -11.81 -16.99 12.22
N LYS A 286 -13.10 -17.31 12.10
CA LYS A 286 -14.19 -16.32 12.11
C LYS A 286 -14.17 -15.46 13.38
N ARG A 287 -14.00 -16.10 14.54
CA ARG A 287 -13.92 -15.42 15.85
C ARG A 287 -12.67 -14.55 15.93
N LEU A 288 -11.52 -15.09 15.53
CA LEU A 288 -10.27 -14.34 15.51
C LEU A 288 -10.39 -13.07 14.66
N TRP A 289 -10.92 -13.17 13.44
CA TRP A 289 -11.10 -12.02 12.57
C TRP A 289 -12.07 -10.99 13.14
N GLY A 290 -13.18 -11.43 13.74
CA GLY A 290 -14.11 -10.54 14.44
C GLY A 290 -13.41 -9.76 15.56
N TRP A 291 -12.70 -10.46 16.46
CA TRP A 291 -11.94 -9.84 17.55
C TRP A 291 -10.89 -8.86 17.04
N MET A 292 -10.20 -9.16 15.94
CA MET A 292 -9.20 -8.25 15.37
C MET A 292 -9.81 -6.96 14.82
N ASN A 293 -11.04 -6.98 14.30
CA ASN A 293 -11.73 -5.75 13.88
C ASN A 293 -12.11 -4.87 15.08
N PHE A 294 -12.60 -5.46 16.17
CA PHE A 294 -12.84 -4.72 17.42
C PHE A 294 -11.55 -4.14 17.99
N PHE A 295 -10.47 -4.93 17.98
CA PHE A 295 -9.17 -4.48 18.42
C PHE A 295 -8.63 -3.34 17.56
N LEU A 296 -8.78 -3.42 16.24
CA LEU A 296 -8.45 -2.34 15.32
C LEU A 296 -9.23 -1.05 15.65
N ALA A 297 -10.54 -1.16 15.88
CA ALA A 297 -11.37 -0.02 16.26
C ALA A 297 -10.91 0.62 17.58
N LEU A 298 -10.54 -0.19 18.58
CA LEU A 298 -9.98 0.29 19.84
C LEU A 298 -8.66 1.04 19.62
N CYS A 299 -7.75 0.48 18.83
CA CYS A 299 -6.48 1.14 18.50
C CYS A 299 -6.70 2.48 17.77
N LEU A 300 -7.65 2.53 16.82
CA LEU A 300 -7.99 3.78 16.15
C LEU A 300 -8.59 4.80 17.13
N ALA A 301 -9.44 4.39 18.07
CA ALA A 301 -9.96 5.27 19.11
C ALA A 301 -8.83 5.80 20.04
N MET A 302 -7.82 4.99 20.34
CA MET A 302 -6.66 5.40 21.15
C MET A 302 -5.84 6.52 20.51
N THR A 303 -5.91 6.74 19.19
CA THR A 303 -5.27 7.90 18.54
C THR A 303 -5.79 9.23 19.11
N VAL A 304 -7.08 9.30 19.45
CA VAL A 304 -7.70 10.49 20.07
C VAL A 304 -7.14 10.71 21.47
N VAL A 305 -6.98 9.66 22.25
CA VAL A 305 -6.40 9.72 23.61
C VAL A 305 -4.97 10.22 23.55
N ILE A 306 -4.15 9.69 22.64
CA ILE A 306 -2.75 10.12 22.47
C ILE A 306 -2.69 11.57 21.99
N THR A 307 -3.59 11.98 21.09
CA THR A 307 -3.69 13.38 20.63
C THR A 307 -3.97 14.30 21.81
N LYS A 308 -4.95 13.96 22.65
CA LYS A 308 -5.28 14.74 23.85
C LYS A 308 -4.15 14.77 24.88
N MET A 309 -3.44 13.65 25.04
CA MET A 309 -2.26 13.58 25.90
C MET A 309 -1.08 14.40 25.37
N ALA A 310 -0.91 14.46 24.04
CA ALA A 310 0.11 15.28 23.39
C ALA A 310 -0.21 16.77 23.53
N GLU A 311 -1.49 17.14 23.38
CA GLU A 311 -1.99 18.51 23.57
C GLU A 311 -1.78 18.96 25.02
N SER A 312 -2.16 18.13 26.01
CA SER A 312 -2.04 18.49 27.43
C SER A 312 -0.59 18.58 27.92
N ASN A 313 0.33 17.84 27.31
CA ASN A 313 1.75 17.84 27.67
C ASN A 313 2.61 18.72 26.76
N ARG A 314 1.99 19.55 25.90
CA ARG A 314 2.73 20.38 24.95
C ARG A 314 3.49 21.48 25.68
N ARG A 315 4.80 21.48 25.50
CA ARG A 315 5.71 22.46 26.11
C ARG A 315 6.20 23.42 25.04
N PHE A 316 6.43 24.67 25.42
CA PHE A 316 6.91 25.71 24.52
C PHE A 316 8.17 26.35 25.09
N THR A 317 9.11 26.70 24.21
CA THR A 317 10.27 27.52 24.52
C THR A 317 10.16 28.88 23.86
N ALA A 318 10.69 29.91 24.49
CA ALA A 318 10.86 31.20 23.84
C ALA A 318 11.86 31.04 22.67
N ALA A 319 11.47 31.52 21.49
CA ALA A 319 12.35 31.61 20.33
C ALA A 319 12.98 33.00 20.26
N ASP A 320 14.22 33.06 19.77
CA ASP A 320 14.94 34.32 19.50
C ASP A 320 14.15 35.14 18.47
N GLY A 321 13.37 36.12 18.95
CA GLY A 321 12.44 36.91 18.15
C GLY A 321 11.04 37.11 18.75
N GLY A 322 10.77 36.60 19.96
CA GLY A 322 9.52 36.88 20.70
C GLY A 322 8.35 35.92 20.41
N GLY A 323 8.56 34.89 19.59
CA GLY A 323 7.59 33.80 19.38
C GLY A 323 7.84 32.61 20.31
N THR A 324 6.84 31.76 20.51
CA THR A 324 6.99 30.48 21.22
C THR A 324 7.14 29.32 20.24
N THR A 325 8.21 28.53 20.34
CA THR A 325 8.39 27.30 19.55
C THR A 325 7.97 26.08 20.37
N PRO A 326 7.17 25.16 19.80
CA PRO A 326 6.84 23.92 20.48
C PRO A 326 8.10 23.06 20.66
N LEU A 327 8.25 22.46 21.83
CA LEU A 327 9.27 21.46 22.13
C LEU A 327 8.81 20.06 21.67
N PRO A 328 9.75 19.14 21.41
CA PRO A 328 9.42 17.75 21.15
C PRO A 328 8.54 17.15 22.29
N PRO A 329 7.64 16.20 21.96
CA PRO A 329 6.76 15.60 22.94
C PRO A 329 7.55 14.86 24.03
N SER A 330 6.94 14.70 25.20
CA SER A 330 7.53 13.92 26.28
C SER A 330 7.79 12.48 25.83
N VAL A 331 8.77 11.83 26.47
CA VAL A 331 9.12 10.43 26.16
C VAL A 331 7.90 9.51 26.28
N GLY A 332 7.03 9.77 27.26
CA GLY A 332 5.78 9.02 27.44
C GLY A 332 4.83 9.15 26.24
N VAL A 333 4.54 10.38 25.78
CA VAL A 333 3.65 10.61 24.61
C VAL A 333 4.22 9.96 23.35
N LYS A 334 5.52 10.15 23.10
CA LYS A 334 6.19 9.55 21.94
C LYS A 334 6.16 8.03 22.01
N ALA A 335 6.45 7.44 23.18
CA ALA A 335 6.42 5.99 23.37
C ALA A 335 5.02 5.42 23.17
N SER A 336 3.98 6.07 23.71
CA SER A 336 2.59 5.66 23.51
C SER A 336 2.20 5.65 22.02
N ALA A 337 2.59 6.67 21.26
CA ALA A 337 2.32 6.74 19.82
C ALA A 337 3.04 5.62 19.05
N LEU A 338 4.32 5.36 19.36
CA LEU A 338 5.09 4.29 18.72
C LEU A 338 4.56 2.89 19.06
N VAL A 339 4.16 2.66 20.32
CA VAL A 339 3.53 1.42 20.76
C VAL A 339 2.21 1.22 20.03
N LEU A 340 1.38 2.26 19.88
CA LEU A 340 0.14 2.17 19.14
C LEU A 340 0.38 1.74 17.67
N PHE A 341 1.36 2.37 16.99
CA PHE A 341 1.73 1.95 15.65
C PHE A 341 2.19 0.51 15.59
N ALA A 342 3.06 0.07 16.52
CA ALA A 342 3.51 -1.32 16.57
C ALA A 342 2.34 -2.30 16.74
N VAL A 343 1.45 -2.04 17.70
CA VAL A 343 0.31 -2.90 18.03
C VAL A 343 -0.71 -3.00 16.89
N LEU A 344 -0.90 -1.93 16.12
CA LEU A 344 -1.75 -1.94 14.92
C LEU A 344 -1.28 -2.96 13.87
N GLY A 345 -0.03 -3.44 13.93
CA GLY A 345 0.47 -4.49 13.04
C GLY A 345 -0.26 -5.82 13.22
N ILE A 346 -0.75 -6.11 14.44
CA ILE A 346 -1.44 -7.35 14.80
C ILE A 346 -2.75 -7.53 14.00
N PRO A 347 -3.76 -6.65 14.12
CA PRO A 347 -5.02 -6.81 13.41
C PRO A 347 -4.87 -6.70 11.89
N LEU A 348 -3.87 -5.93 11.42
CA LEU A 348 -3.55 -5.81 10.00
C LEU A 348 -2.97 -7.11 9.42
N SER A 349 -2.18 -7.86 10.19
CA SER A 349 -1.67 -9.17 9.77
C SER A 349 -2.80 -10.17 9.53
N VAL A 350 -3.77 -10.22 10.45
CA VAL A 350 -4.93 -11.09 10.35
C VAL A 350 -5.79 -10.64 9.18
N SER A 351 -6.07 -9.34 9.03
CA SER A 351 -6.88 -8.84 7.90
C SER A 351 -6.28 -9.20 6.54
N ARG A 352 -4.95 -9.10 6.39
CA ARG A 352 -4.24 -9.42 5.14
C ARG A 352 -4.13 -10.94 4.88
N SER A 353 -3.99 -11.75 5.92
CA SER A 353 -3.92 -13.22 5.80
C SER A 353 -5.29 -13.90 5.71
N SER A 354 -6.31 -13.34 6.36
CA SER A 354 -7.68 -13.87 6.46
C SER A 354 -8.58 -13.50 5.29
N SER A 355 -8.12 -12.65 4.39
CA SER A 355 -8.82 -12.31 3.14
C SER A 355 -8.94 -13.51 2.17
N SER A 356 -8.48 -14.71 2.55
CA SER A 356 -8.80 -15.95 1.87
C SER A 356 -10.17 -16.45 2.31
N ILE A 357 -11.07 -16.51 1.33
CA ILE A 357 -12.46 -17.01 1.36
C ILE A 357 -12.65 -18.28 2.22
N ASP A 358 -11.61 -19.09 2.36
CA ASP A 358 -11.65 -20.36 3.07
C ASP A 358 -11.80 -20.24 4.58
N MET A 359 -11.44 -19.11 5.20
CA MET A 359 -11.63 -18.93 6.65
C MET A 359 -13.11 -18.82 7.05
N PHE A 360 -13.98 -18.57 6.05
CA PHE A 360 -15.42 -18.45 6.23
C PHE A 360 -16.20 -19.63 5.63
N ARG A 361 -15.54 -20.51 4.87
CA ARG A 361 -16.04 -21.84 4.47
C ARG A 361 -15.86 -22.82 5.63
N ASN A 362 -16.77 -22.75 6.59
CA ASN A 362 -17.15 -23.84 7.50
C ASN A 362 -18.39 -23.38 8.25
#